data_AF-A0A356EJT2-F1
#
_entry.id   AF-A0A356EJT2-F1
#
_cell.length_a   1.000
_cell.length_b   1.000
_cell.length_c   1.000
_cell.angle_alpha   90.00
_cell.angle_beta   90.00
_cell.angle_gamma   90.00
#
_symmetry.space_group_name_H-M   'P 1'
#
loop_
_entity.id
_entity.type
_entity.pdbx_description
1 polymer ?
#
loop_
_entity_poly.entity_id
_entity_poly.type
_entity_poly.pdbx_seq_one_letter_code
_entity_poly.pdbx_strand_id
1 'polypeptide(L)'
;MKALWRWIDSRTGLGECLGQCRAARVPGRPCFCRTLPCLLVFAFFMQAVTGVFMLMRYCPSSTTAWESVYYLQYDTQGGWLLRAVHHYCGQAVLVLVGVYLVGMIFRGTYRAPRECVFWCVLFLGMVTLGLLLTGDLLSWDQNSHSATLTRVGFLQSLPVVGGSLFKLAAAGPEFGNLTLSQFTTLHAVVLAGAFCGLLVLRWWFARRAAAVEPAPSVDGSSYWPNQALLNVIACLILLAVILGLAVSHGTIGDTRGVELGVPADQTSFYDAARPEWAFMGLYGFAKLDIFSGDTIMPVFVVPTVVVCLFLLMPFIGRFRAGHIFNVLLIVVLLVGNGYLAFHVVADDRANEEHQAVIRRSRLAAERLPVLIRRHGGIPPTGARTLLNDDPKVQGPLLFAQHCATCHNYVGGTPDDIKAEESSAPNLFRFGSREWLEGFLDPKGISGDQYFGNTAFKNGKMADFVKEELGDIFDEEPKDRDLMVMALSAEAKLSSQREIDRRDASQISEGRILLGDYCTDCHRFGRNGRLGTAPDLTGYGSREWTIGIVRDPTLQRFYGRNNDRMPAYAETDDQSMNLMTDRQIEVLVDWLRGDWYETAE
;
A
#
# COMPACT_ATOMS: atom_id res chain seq x y z
N MET A 1 -54.06 -15.52 -11.47
CA MET A 1 -53.23 -15.25 -10.27
C MET A 1 -53.68 -16.01 -9.02
N LYS A 2 -54.93 -15.90 -8.51
CA LYS A 2 -55.36 -16.60 -7.28
C LYS A 2 -55.35 -18.14 -7.36
N ALA A 3 -55.60 -18.73 -8.53
CA ALA A 3 -55.54 -20.18 -8.74
C ALA A 3 -54.09 -20.70 -8.76
N LEU A 4 -53.19 -19.97 -9.43
CA LEU A 4 -51.76 -20.26 -9.45
C LEU A 4 -51.16 -20.17 -8.04
N TRP A 5 -51.49 -19.13 -7.28
CA TRP A 5 -51.03 -19.01 -5.89
C TRP A 5 -51.51 -20.17 -5.02
N ARG A 6 -52.79 -20.55 -5.09
CA ARG A 6 -53.33 -21.70 -4.35
C ARG A 6 -52.64 -23.02 -4.74
N TRP A 7 -52.34 -23.21 -6.03
CA TRP A 7 -51.64 -24.39 -6.53
C TRP A 7 -50.19 -24.46 -6.05
N ILE A 8 -49.50 -23.32 -5.93
CA ILE A 8 -48.15 -23.22 -5.36
C ILE A 8 -48.21 -23.47 -3.85
N ASP A 9 -49.12 -22.79 -3.16
CA ASP A 9 -49.29 -22.85 -1.72
C ASP A 9 -49.61 -24.28 -1.24
N SER A 10 -50.49 -24.99 -1.95
CA SER A 10 -50.83 -26.38 -1.62
C SER A 10 -49.67 -27.37 -1.75
N ARG A 11 -48.59 -27.01 -2.47
CA ARG A 11 -47.39 -27.84 -2.66
C ARG A 11 -46.21 -27.40 -1.80
N THR A 12 -46.12 -26.11 -1.52
CA THR A 12 -44.96 -25.49 -0.87
C THR A 12 -45.21 -25.11 0.58
N GLY A 13 -46.48 -24.99 1.01
CA GLY A 13 -46.86 -24.53 2.35
C GLY A 13 -46.46 -23.08 2.65
N LEU A 14 -46.16 -22.27 1.61
CA LEU A 14 -45.65 -20.91 1.78
C LEU A 14 -46.63 -20.00 2.52
N GLY A 15 -47.93 -20.16 2.30
CA GLY A 15 -49.01 -19.44 2.97
C GLY A 15 -49.08 -19.74 4.45
N GLU A 16 -48.84 -20.99 4.85
CA GLU A 16 -48.77 -21.38 6.27
C GLU A 16 -47.53 -20.78 6.94
N CYS A 17 -46.38 -20.83 6.28
CA CYS A 17 -45.14 -20.21 6.75
C CYS A 17 -45.28 -18.67 6.90
N LEU A 18 -45.91 -18.02 5.91
CA LEU A 18 -46.23 -16.59 5.97
C LEU A 18 -47.24 -16.27 7.08
N GLY A 19 -48.23 -17.15 7.30
CA GLY A 19 -49.19 -17.07 8.40
C GLY A 19 -48.51 -17.12 9.76
N GLN A 20 -47.57 -18.03 9.95
CA GLN A 20 -46.75 -18.14 11.18
C GLN A 20 -45.90 -16.89 11.40
N CYS A 21 -45.25 -16.35 10.36
CA CYS A 21 -44.52 -15.09 10.44
C CYS A 21 -45.43 -13.89 10.81
N ARG A 22 -46.65 -13.85 10.28
CA ARG A 22 -47.63 -12.80 10.58
C ARG A 22 -48.18 -12.91 12.00
N ALA A 23 -48.38 -14.13 12.49
CA ALA A 23 -48.86 -14.42 13.83
C ALA A 23 -47.76 -14.31 14.90
N ALA A 24 -46.48 -14.29 14.51
CA ALA A 24 -45.36 -14.15 15.42
C ALA A 24 -45.48 -12.85 16.23
N ARG A 25 -45.27 -12.95 17.54
CA ARG A 25 -45.26 -11.81 18.47
C ARG A 25 -43.85 -11.58 18.99
N VAL A 26 -43.53 -10.31 19.25
CA VAL A 26 -42.30 -9.90 19.90
C VAL A 26 -42.61 -9.34 21.30
N PRO A 27 -41.77 -9.59 22.32
CA PRO A 27 -42.04 -9.09 23.67
C PRO A 27 -42.08 -7.55 23.71
N GLY A 28 -43.10 -6.93 24.30
CA GLY A 28 -43.21 -5.47 24.41
C GLY A 28 -43.23 -4.72 23.07
N ARG A 29 -42.82 -3.44 23.10
CA ARG A 29 -42.86 -2.53 21.93
C ARG A 29 -41.75 -2.85 20.91
N PRO A 30 -41.96 -2.55 19.61
CA PRO A 30 -40.92 -2.64 18.58
C PRO A 30 -39.72 -1.76 18.95
N CYS A 31 -38.49 -2.24 18.72
CA CYS A 31 -37.29 -1.47 19.03
C CYS A 31 -36.13 -1.78 18.08
N PHE A 32 -35.27 -0.77 17.84
CA PHE A 32 -34.07 -0.90 17.01
C PHE A 32 -33.06 -1.91 17.57
N CYS A 33 -33.00 -2.11 18.89
CA CYS A 33 -32.10 -3.10 19.50
C CYS A 33 -32.34 -4.54 19.01
N ARG A 34 -33.51 -4.85 18.46
CA ARG A 34 -33.86 -6.19 17.94
C ARG A 34 -33.62 -6.36 16.44
N THR A 35 -33.19 -5.32 15.74
CA THR A 35 -32.92 -5.40 14.29
C THR A 35 -31.57 -6.07 14.00
N LEU A 36 -30.65 -6.14 14.98
CA LEU A 36 -29.28 -6.63 14.81
C LEU A 36 -29.18 -8.00 14.10
N PRO A 37 -29.96 -9.04 14.46
CA PRO A 37 -29.88 -10.31 13.74
C PRO A 37 -30.33 -10.22 12.29
N CYS A 38 -31.33 -9.38 11.99
CA CYS A 38 -31.79 -9.14 10.62
C CYS A 38 -30.74 -8.38 9.81
N LEU A 39 -30.11 -7.37 10.41
CA LEU A 39 -29.01 -6.61 9.80
C LEU A 39 -27.81 -7.50 9.47
N LEU A 40 -27.45 -8.44 10.36
CA LEU A 40 -26.38 -9.39 10.11
C LEU A 40 -26.67 -10.32 8.93
N VAL A 41 -27.88 -10.85 8.84
CA VAL A 41 -28.29 -11.68 7.70
C VAL A 41 -28.29 -10.87 6.41
N PHE A 42 -28.81 -9.64 6.44
CA PHE A 42 -28.81 -8.74 5.28
C PHE A 42 -27.39 -8.37 4.83
N ALA A 43 -26.52 -7.99 5.75
CA ALA A 43 -25.13 -7.65 5.46
C ALA A 43 -24.36 -8.87 4.91
N PHE A 44 -24.53 -10.05 5.50
CA PHE A 44 -23.91 -11.26 4.96
C PHE A 44 -24.46 -11.65 3.59
N PHE A 45 -25.75 -11.45 3.34
CA PHE A 45 -26.33 -11.65 2.01
C PHE A 45 -25.67 -10.72 0.98
N MET A 46 -25.49 -9.44 1.32
CA MET A 46 -24.75 -8.48 0.47
C MET A 46 -23.30 -8.93 0.25
N GLN A 47 -22.59 -9.39 1.29
CA GLN A 47 -21.24 -9.95 1.18
C GLN A 47 -21.19 -11.15 0.21
N ALA A 48 -22.10 -12.10 0.36
CA ALA A 48 -22.13 -13.30 -0.47
C ALA A 48 -22.40 -12.96 -1.93
N VAL A 49 -23.39 -12.10 -2.20
CA VAL A 49 -23.73 -11.67 -3.57
C VAL A 49 -22.56 -10.92 -4.20
N THR A 50 -22.03 -9.91 -3.52
CA THR A 50 -20.91 -9.11 -4.06
C THR A 50 -19.65 -9.96 -4.23
N GLY A 51 -19.34 -10.83 -3.27
CA GLY A 51 -18.20 -11.74 -3.32
C GLY A 51 -18.26 -12.72 -4.49
N VAL A 52 -19.43 -13.28 -4.81
CA VAL A 52 -19.61 -14.14 -5.99
C VAL A 52 -19.32 -13.39 -7.28
N PHE A 53 -19.81 -12.16 -7.45
CA PHE A 53 -19.55 -11.36 -8.65
C PHE A 53 -18.07 -10.93 -8.77
N MET A 54 -17.39 -10.69 -7.65
CA MET A 54 -15.95 -10.43 -7.63
C MET A 54 -15.17 -11.69 -7.98
N LEU A 55 -15.54 -12.86 -7.42
CA LEU A 55 -14.87 -14.13 -7.68
C LEU A 55 -14.92 -14.55 -9.16
N MET A 56 -15.98 -14.17 -9.89
CA MET A 56 -16.07 -14.40 -11.34
C MET A 56 -15.01 -13.66 -12.17
N ARG A 57 -14.34 -12.65 -11.60
CA ARG A 57 -13.32 -11.82 -12.27
C ARG A 57 -11.95 -11.88 -11.59
N TYR A 58 -11.88 -12.46 -10.41
CA TYR A 58 -10.67 -12.51 -9.60
C TYR A 58 -9.75 -13.65 -10.05
N CYS A 59 -8.46 -13.36 -10.22
CA CYS A 59 -7.44 -14.35 -10.57
C CYS A 59 -6.52 -14.58 -9.36
N PRO A 60 -6.60 -15.73 -8.67
CA PRO A 60 -5.83 -15.98 -7.45
C PRO A 60 -4.38 -16.41 -7.76
N SER A 61 -3.60 -15.52 -8.38
CA SER A 61 -2.17 -15.71 -8.68
C SER A 61 -1.37 -14.50 -8.23
N SER A 62 -0.17 -14.69 -7.71
CA SER A 62 0.70 -13.59 -7.27
C SER A 62 1.12 -12.62 -8.39
N THR A 63 0.94 -13.03 -9.64
CA THR A 63 1.23 -12.22 -10.85
C THR A 63 0.01 -11.54 -11.46
N THR A 64 -1.21 -11.95 -11.09
CA THR A 64 -2.45 -11.44 -11.72
C THR A 64 -3.56 -11.07 -10.73
N ALA A 65 -3.36 -11.28 -9.42
CA ALA A 65 -4.36 -10.95 -8.41
C ALA A 65 -4.60 -9.45 -8.32
N TRP A 66 -3.53 -8.67 -8.14
CA TRP A 66 -3.60 -7.21 -8.09
C TRP A 66 -4.21 -6.65 -9.39
N GLU A 67 -3.82 -7.21 -10.52
CA GLU A 67 -4.25 -6.84 -11.87
C GLU A 67 -5.73 -7.13 -12.09
N SER A 68 -6.21 -8.29 -11.65
CA SER A 68 -7.63 -8.66 -11.73
C SER A 68 -8.49 -7.75 -10.85
N VAL A 69 -7.95 -7.30 -9.72
CA VAL A 69 -8.60 -6.37 -8.80
C VAL A 69 -8.61 -4.94 -9.35
N TYR A 70 -7.52 -4.51 -9.99
CA TYR A 70 -7.46 -3.25 -10.73
C TYR A 70 -8.48 -3.26 -11.88
N TYR A 71 -8.50 -4.30 -12.71
CA TYR A 71 -9.47 -4.45 -13.80
C TYR A 71 -10.92 -4.45 -13.28
N LEU A 72 -11.18 -5.13 -12.15
CA LEU A 72 -12.49 -5.11 -11.50
C LEU A 72 -12.88 -3.68 -11.09
N GLN A 73 -11.99 -2.90 -10.47
CA GLN A 73 -12.32 -1.55 -10.01
C GLN A 73 -12.39 -0.53 -11.16
N TYR A 74 -11.43 -0.60 -12.09
CA TYR A 74 -11.14 0.46 -13.05
C TYR A 74 -11.51 0.15 -14.51
N ASP A 75 -11.86 -1.08 -14.87
CA ASP A 75 -12.29 -1.39 -16.24
C ASP A 75 -13.70 -1.99 -16.30
N THR A 76 -14.13 -2.68 -15.24
CA THR A 76 -15.48 -3.26 -15.17
C THR A 76 -16.54 -2.19 -14.86
N GLN A 77 -17.60 -2.12 -15.67
CA GLN A 77 -18.73 -1.23 -15.43
C GLN A 77 -19.38 -1.51 -14.05
N GLY A 78 -19.39 -0.49 -13.18
CA GLY A 78 -19.91 -0.60 -11.81
C GLY A 78 -19.04 -1.43 -10.85
N GLY A 79 -17.86 -1.89 -11.28
CA GLY A 79 -17.00 -2.74 -10.46
C GLY A 79 -16.36 -2.01 -9.28
N TRP A 80 -16.07 -0.71 -9.40
CA TRP A 80 -15.67 0.14 -8.26
C TRP A 80 -16.72 0.12 -7.13
N LEU A 81 -18.01 0.21 -7.49
CA LEU A 81 -19.11 0.20 -6.52
C LEU A 81 -19.27 -1.20 -5.91
N LEU A 82 -19.16 -2.24 -6.74
CA LEU A 82 -19.20 -3.63 -6.28
C LEU A 82 -18.13 -3.90 -5.22
N ARG A 83 -16.87 -3.53 -5.49
CA ARG A 83 -15.75 -3.66 -4.57
C ARG A 83 -15.95 -2.80 -3.31
N ALA A 84 -16.39 -1.55 -3.46
CA ALA A 84 -16.65 -0.67 -2.32
C ALA A 84 -17.74 -1.21 -1.39
N VAL A 85 -18.87 -1.68 -1.96
CA VAL A 85 -19.95 -2.31 -1.19
C VAL A 85 -19.42 -3.55 -0.47
N HIS A 86 -18.64 -4.40 -1.13
CA HIS A 86 -18.03 -5.57 -0.48
C HIS A 86 -17.11 -5.16 0.69
N HIS A 87 -16.23 -4.18 0.48
CA HIS A 87 -15.32 -3.68 1.53
C HIS A 87 -16.08 -3.13 2.75
N TYR A 88 -16.93 -2.10 2.58
CA TYR A 88 -17.62 -1.48 3.72
C TYR A 88 -18.66 -2.39 4.37
N CYS A 89 -19.30 -3.26 3.59
CA CYS A 89 -20.24 -4.21 4.17
C CYS A 89 -19.51 -5.24 5.04
N GLY A 90 -18.27 -5.62 4.71
CA GLY A 90 -17.44 -6.50 5.55
C GLY A 90 -17.12 -5.85 6.89
N GLN A 91 -16.73 -4.57 6.85
CA GLN A 91 -16.52 -3.76 8.06
C GLN A 91 -17.80 -3.62 8.89
N ALA A 92 -18.95 -3.43 8.23
CA ALA A 92 -20.24 -3.36 8.91
C ALA A 92 -20.63 -4.68 9.59
N VAL A 93 -20.35 -5.85 8.98
CA VAL A 93 -20.59 -7.15 9.62
C VAL A 93 -19.82 -7.25 10.93
N LEU A 94 -18.54 -6.85 10.95
CA LEU A 94 -17.73 -6.86 12.17
C LEU A 94 -18.35 -5.99 13.27
N VAL A 95 -18.70 -4.74 12.94
CA VAL A 95 -19.32 -3.82 13.90
C VAL A 95 -20.65 -4.38 14.41
N LEU A 96 -21.49 -4.91 13.53
CA LEU A 96 -22.79 -5.46 13.89
C LEU A 96 -22.67 -6.69 14.80
N VAL A 97 -21.73 -7.61 14.51
CA VAL A 97 -21.51 -8.79 15.38
C VAL A 97 -20.95 -8.33 16.74
N GLY A 98 -20.02 -7.39 16.75
CA GLY A 98 -19.47 -6.82 17.99
C GLY A 98 -20.54 -6.17 18.86
N VAL A 99 -21.34 -5.26 18.29
CA VAL A 99 -22.47 -4.62 19.00
C VAL A 99 -23.49 -5.66 19.46
N TYR A 100 -23.72 -6.71 18.66
CA TYR A 100 -24.64 -7.77 19.05
C TYR A 100 -24.12 -8.59 20.24
N LEU A 101 -22.86 -9.02 20.21
CA LEU A 101 -22.20 -9.75 21.28
C LEU A 101 -22.18 -8.94 22.58
N VAL A 102 -21.71 -7.70 22.50
CA VAL A 102 -21.65 -6.75 23.62
C VAL A 102 -23.05 -6.49 24.18
N GLY A 103 -24.04 -6.27 23.32
CA GLY A 103 -25.43 -6.08 23.71
C GLY A 103 -26.06 -7.30 24.37
N MET A 104 -25.59 -8.52 24.09
CA MET A 104 -25.99 -9.71 24.84
C MET A 104 -25.37 -9.71 26.24
N ILE A 105 -24.08 -9.34 26.35
CA ILE A 105 -23.35 -9.27 27.62
C ILE A 105 -23.99 -8.25 28.56
N PHE A 106 -24.25 -7.03 28.12
CA PHE A 106 -24.87 -6.00 28.97
C PHE A 106 -26.29 -6.38 29.43
N ARG A 107 -27.09 -7.02 28.58
CA ARG A 107 -28.46 -7.42 28.93
C ARG A 107 -28.54 -8.75 29.68
N GLY A 108 -27.43 -9.48 29.82
CA GLY A 108 -27.42 -10.79 30.45
C GLY A 108 -28.13 -11.89 29.65
N THR A 109 -28.42 -11.66 28.36
CA THR A 109 -29.16 -12.61 27.51
C THR A 109 -28.30 -13.79 27.01
N TYR A 110 -27.06 -13.88 27.47
CA TYR A 110 -26.14 -14.99 27.21
C TYR A 110 -26.27 -16.14 28.21
N ARG A 111 -27.08 -15.97 29.26
CA ARG A 111 -27.38 -17.00 30.27
C ARG A 111 -28.46 -17.98 29.76
N ALA A 112 -28.73 -19.03 30.55
CA ALA A 112 -29.80 -19.99 30.29
C ALA A 112 -31.15 -19.31 29.96
N PRO A 113 -31.88 -19.76 28.91
CA PRO A 113 -31.61 -20.91 28.02
C PRO A 113 -30.92 -20.54 26.68
N ARG A 114 -30.16 -19.43 26.63
CA ARG A 114 -29.59 -18.85 25.40
C ARG A 114 -28.08 -19.05 25.24
N GLU A 115 -27.46 -19.96 25.99
CA GLU A 115 -26.01 -20.19 25.95
C GLU A 115 -25.52 -20.54 24.54
N CYS A 116 -26.22 -21.44 23.85
CA CYS A 116 -25.88 -21.82 22.48
C CYS A 116 -26.03 -20.66 21.49
N VAL A 117 -27.00 -19.76 21.70
CA VAL A 117 -27.16 -18.55 20.87
C VAL A 117 -25.95 -17.64 21.06
N PHE A 118 -25.50 -17.47 22.30
CA PHE A 118 -24.33 -16.66 22.63
C PHE A 118 -23.06 -17.24 22.00
N TRP A 119 -22.81 -18.55 22.14
CA TRP A 119 -21.65 -19.17 21.51
C TRP A 119 -21.70 -19.06 19.99
N CYS A 120 -22.86 -19.24 19.34
CA CYS A 120 -22.96 -19.00 17.91
C CYS A 120 -22.59 -17.56 17.53
N VAL A 121 -22.99 -16.54 18.30
CA VAL A 121 -22.62 -15.14 18.05
C VAL A 121 -21.12 -14.91 18.30
N LEU A 122 -20.53 -15.53 19.32
CA LEU A 122 -19.10 -15.50 19.58
C LEU A 122 -18.30 -16.10 18.41
N PHE A 123 -18.70 -17.30 17.94
CA PHE A 123 -18.08 -17.95 16.77
C PHE A 123 -18.31 -17.16 15.49
N LEU A 124 -19.48 -16.52 15.30
CA LEU A 124 -19.69 -15.59 14.19
C LEU A 124 -18.65 -14.47 14.22
N GLY A 125 -18.37 -13.89 15.39
CA GLY A 125 -17.36 -12.85 15.54
C GLY A 125 -15.96 -13.35 15.17
N MET A 126 -15.57 -14.53 15.64
CA MET A 126 -14.27 -15.12 15.30
C MET A 126 -14.13 -15.44 13.81
N VAL A 127 -15.19 -15.97 13.18
CA VAL A 127 -15.21 -16.22 11.73
C VAL A 127 -15.19 -14.91 10.95
N THR A 128 -15.87 -13.85 11.42
CA THR A 128 -15.78 -12.51 10.81
C THR A 128 -14.36 -11.98 10.84
N LEU A 129 -13.65 -12.08 11.98
CA LEU A 129 -12.25 -11.68 12.06
C LEU A 129 -11.38 -12.46 11.05
N GLY A 130 -11.59 -13.78 10.94
CA GLY A 130 -10.93 -14.60 9.92
C GLY A 130 -11.25 -14.18 8.49
N LEU A 131 -12.51 -13.83 8.19
CA LEU A 131 -12.94 -13.33 6.88
C LEU A 131 -12.27 -12.01 6.52
N LEU A 132 -12.17 -11.06 7.45
CA LEU A 132 -11.44 -9.81 7.23
C LEU A 132 -9.96 -10.08 6.92
N LEU A 133 -9.29 -10.89 7.75
CA LEU A 133 -7.85 -11.17 7.59
C LEU A 133 -7.50 -11.90 6.30
N THR A 134 -8.37 -12.82 5.87
CA THR A 134 -8.18 -13.58 4.63
C THR A 134 -8.56 -12.76 3.42
N GLY A 135 -9.62 -11.95 3.49
CA GLY A 135 -10.09 -11.09 2.41
C GLY A 135 -9.15 -9.92 2.11
N ASP A 136 -8.51 -9.36 3.12
CA ASP A 136 -7.48 -8.31 2.99
C ASP A 136 -6.34 -8.74 2.06
N LEU A 137 -5.85 -9.98 2.21
CA LEU A 137 -4.77 -10.52 1.37
C LEU A 137 -5.12 -10.55 -0.13
N LEU A 138 -6.41 -10.69 -0.48
CA LEU A 138 -6.82 -10.91 -1.87
C LEU A 138 -6.55 -9.70 -2.78
N SER A 139 -6.37 -8.49 -2.23
CA SER A 139 -5.94 -7.32 -3.03
C SER A 139 -4.52 -7.48 -3.60
N TRP A 140 -3.70 -8.30 -2.94
CA TRP A 140 -2.29 -8.51 -3.24
C TRP A 140 -1.48 -7.20 -3.40
N ASP A 141 -1.84 -6.21 -2.59
CA ASP A 141 -1.04 -5.00 -2.45
C ASP A 141 0.07 -5.18 -1.42
N GLN A 142 1.03 -4.26 -1.43
CA GLN A 142 2.21 -4.36 -0.58
C GLN A 142 1.89 -4.40 0.93
N ASN A 143 0.87 -3.67 1.37
CA ASN A 143 0.48 -3.66 2.78
C ASN A 143 -0.17 -4.98 3.17
N SER A 144 -1.16 -5.45 2.41
CA SER A 144 -1.89 -6.68 2.71
C SER A 144 -0.97 -7.91 2.64
N HIS A 145 -0.03 -7.93 1.69
CA HIS A 145 1.03 -8.94 1.61
C HIS A 145 1.91 -8.94 2.87
N SER A 146 2.55 -7.82 3.20
CA SER A 146 3.52 -7.73 4.29
C SER A 146 2.88 -7.90 5.68
N ALA A 147 1.66 -7.36 5.87
CA ALA A 147 0.89 -7.55 7.08
C ALA A 147 0.46 -9.01 7.26
N THR A 148 0.10 -9.71 6.18
CA THR A 148 -0.24 -11.14 6.26
C THR A 148 0.99 -12.02 6.48
N LEU A 149 2.10 -11.72 5.81
CA LEU A 149 3.37 -12.41 6.01
C LEU A 149 3.79 -12.34 7.48
N THR A 150 3.69 -11.17 8.11
CA THR A 150 3.96 -11.00 9.55
C THR A 150 3.05 -11.88 10.41
N ARG A 151 1.73 -11.88 10.14
CA ARG A 151 0.74 -12.69 10.87
C ARG A 151 1.02 -14.19 10.78
N VAL A 152 1.29 -14.68 9.57
CA VAL A 152 1.60 -16.09 9.33
C VAL A 152 2.97 -16.45 9.93
N GLY A 153 3.94 -15.52 9.88
CA GLY A 153 5.26 -15.64 10.50
C GLY A 153 5.20 -15.91 12.00
N PHE A 154 4.22 -15.35 12.73
CA PHE A 154 4.05 -15.64 14.16
C PHE A 154 3.86 -17.13 14.47
N LEU A 155 3.30 -17.92 13.55
CA LEU A 155 3.14 -19.36 13.74
C LEU A 155 4.49 -20.06 13.96
N GLN A 156 5.57 -19.55 13.36
CA GLN A 156 6.91 -20.12 13.52
C GLN A 156 7.43 -20.03 14.96
N SER A 157 6.92 -19.08 15.77
CA SER A 157 7.30 -18.93 17.17
C SER A 157 6.76 -20.04 18.08
N LEU A 158 5.74 -20.81 17.63
CA LEU A 158 5.18 -21.89 18.44
C LEU A 158 6.15 -23.09 18.53
N PRO A 159 6.48 -23.56 19.74
CA PRO A 159 7.37 -24.70 19.91
C PRO A 159 6.71 -25.97 19.35
N VAL A 160 7.54 -26.89 18.85
CA VAL A 160 7.16 -28.22 18.31
C VAL A 160 6.38 -28.19 17.00
N VAL A 161 5.32 -27.38 16.89
CA VAL A 161 4.38 -27.40 15.76
C VAL A 161 4.49 -26.19 14.83
N GLY A 162 5.23 -25.15 15.21
CA GLY A 162 5.23 -23.86 14.51
C GLY A 162 5.63 -23.93 13.04
N GLY A 163 6.71 -24.66 12.72
CA GLY A 163 7.16 -24.84 11.33
C GLY A 163 6.13 -25.58 10.46
N SER A 164 5.44 -26.58 11.02
CA SER A 164 4.38 -27.31 10.30
C SER A 164 3.14 -26.45 10.10
N LEU A 165 2.75 -25.64 11.10
CA LEU A 165 1.63 -24.70 10.99
C LEU A 165 1.92 -23.58 9.99
N PHE A 166 3.14 -23.06 9.98
CA PHE A 166 3.58 -22.09 8.97
C PHE A 166 3.47 -22.68 7.57
N LYS A 167 4.03 -23.86 7.32
CA LYS A 167 3.95 -24.53 5.99
C LYS A 167 2.52 -24.81 5.57
N LEU A 168 1.65 -25.18 6.52
CA LEU A 168 0.23 -25.37 6.27
C LEU A 168 -0.45 -24.06 5.86
N ALA A 169 -0.18 -22.96 6.58
CA ALA A 169 -0.73 -21.65 6.28
C ALA A 169 -0.15 -21.04 4.99
N ALA A 170 1.14 -21.22 4.74
CA ALA A 170 1.82 -20.75 3.54
C ALA A 170 1.61 -21.65 2.31
N ALA A 171 0.86 -22.75 2.45
CA ALA A 171 0.61 -23.70 1.37
C ALA A 171 1.87 -24.33 0.73
N GLY A 172 3.04 -24.18 1.35
CA GLY A 172 4.33 -24.38 0.70
C GLY A 172 5.51 -24.09 1.63
N PRO A 173 6.75 -24.17 1.12
CA PRO A 173 7.95 -23.86 1.89
C PRO A 173 8.04 -22.37 2.24
N GLU A 174 7.47 -21.51 1.40
CA GLU A 174 7.54 -20.05 1.49
C GLU A 174 6.17 -19.42 1.23
N PHE A 175 5.99 -18.19 1.72
CA PHE A 175 4.78 -17.41 1.48
C PHE A 175 4.79 -16.88 0.05
N GLY A 176 3.77 -17.20 -0.75
CA GLY A 176 3.73 -16.77 -2.14
C GLY A 176 2.45 -17.17 -2.86
N ASN A 177 2.58 -17.57 -4.13
CA ASN A 177 1.45 -17.85 -5.02
C ASN A 177 0.46 -18.89 -4.46
N LEU A 178 0.97 -20.01 -3.92
CA LEU A 178 0.14 -21.08 -3.37
C LEU A 178 -0.65 -20.59 -2.14
N THR A 179 -0.05 -19.74 -1.29
CA THR A 179 -0.72 -19.13 -0.15
C THR A 179 -1.95 -18.36 -0.61
N LEU A 180 -1.82 -17.53 -1.65
CA LEU A 180 -2.89 -16.69 -2.15
C LEU A 180 -4.08 -17.51 -2.66
N SER A 181 -3.82 -18.57 -3.43
CA SER A 181 -4.87 -19.45 -3.93
C SER A 181 -5.60 -20.19 -2.80
N GLN A 182 -4.86 -20.63 -1.77
CA GLN A 182 -5.47 -21.25 -0.59
C GLN A 182 -6.29 -20.26 0.22
N PHE A 183 -5.79 -19.06 0.46
CA PHE A 183 -6.49 -18.01 1.20
C PHE A 183 -7.77 -17.57 0.47
N THR A 184 -7.75 -17.56 -0.86
CA THR A 184 -8.96 -17.31 -1.67
C THR A 184 -10.03 -18.37 -1.41
N THR A 185 -9.64 -19.65 -1.41
CA THR A 185 -10.56 -20.77 -1.12
C THR A 185 -11.03 -20.74 0.34
N LEU A 186 -10.12 -20.46 1.27
CA LEU A 186 -10.41 -20.34 2.70
C LEU A 186 -11.42 -19.21 2.95
N HIS A 187 -11.24 -18.05 2.33
CA HIS A 187 -12.13 -16.90 2.43
C HIS A 187 -13.51 -17.20 1.81
N ALA A 188 -13.53 -17.49 0.50
CA ALA A 188 -14.75 -17.51 -0.30
C ALA A 188 -15.60 -18.76 -0.08
N VAL A 189 -15.00 -19.90 0.31
CA VAL A 189 -15.72 -21.17 0.46
C VAL A 189 -15.83 -21.56 1.92
N VAL A 190 -14.69 -21.74 2.61
CA VAL A 190 -14.66 -22.35 3.93
C VAL A 190 -15.22 -21.42 5.00
N LEU A 191 -14.67 -20.22 5.13
CA LEU A 191 -15.07 -19.24 6.15
C LEU A 191 -16.44 -18.63 5.85
N ALA A 192 -16.73 -18.30 4.59
CA ALA A 192 -18.05 -17.81 4.18
C ALA A 192 -19.13 -18.88 4.42
N GLY A 193 -18.85 -20.15 4.08
CA GLY A 193 -19.72 -21.29 4.37
C GLY A 193 -19.94 -21.51 5.86
N ALA A 194 -18.87 -21.44 6.67
CA ALA A 194 -18.95 -21.54 8.13
C ALA A 194 -19.79 -20.41 8.73
N PHE A 195 -19.64 -19.17 8.25
CA PHE A 195 -20.45 -18.04 8.69
C PHE A 195 -21.95 -18.26 8.39
N CYS A 196 -22.27 -18.72 7.17
CA CYS A 196 -23.64 -19.08 6.79
C CYS A 196 -24.22 -20.18 7.70
N GLY A 197 -23.46 -21.25 7.93
CA GLY A 197 -23.85 -22.33 8.84
C GLY A 197 -24.12 -21.85 10.26
N LEU A 198 -23.26 -20.97 10.78
CA LEU A 198 -23.43 -20.35 12.10
C LEU A 198 -24.66 -19.44 12.18
N LEU A 199 -25.02 -18.70 11.13
CA LEU A 199 -26.27 -17.93 11.09
C LEU A 199 -27.50 -18.84 11.20
N VAL A 200 -27.50 -19.98 10.50
CA VAL A 200 -28.57 -20.98 10.55
C VAL A 200 -28.66 -21.61 11.94
N LEU A 201 -27.54 -22.04 12.51
CA LEU A 201 -27.47 -22.61 13.86
C LEU A 201 -27.94 -21.61 14.92
N ARG A 202 -27.50 -20.35 14.82
CA ARG A 202 -27.93 -19.27 15.71
C ARG A 202 -29.44 -19.08 15.67
N TRP A 203 -30.04 -19.04 14.48
CA TRP A 203 -31.49 -18.92 14.31
C TRP A 203 -32.22 -20.13 14.92
N TRP A 204 -31.71 -21.34 14.67
CA TRP A 204 -32.28 -22.58 15.20
C TRP A 204 -32.24 -22.63 16.74
N PHE A 205 -31.10 -22.32 17.36
CA PHE A 205 -30.98 -22.25 18.81
C PHE A 205 -31.84 -21.12 19.40
N ALA A 206 -31.96 -19.98 18.72
CA ALA A 206 -32.81 -18.90 19.19
C ALA A 206 -34.29 -19.31 19.24
N ARG A 207 -34.76 -20.10 18.26
CA ARG A 207 -36.12 -20.66 18.28
C ARG A 207 -36.30 -21.67 19.42
N ARG A 208 -35.31 -22.53 19.66
CA ARG A 208 -35.35 -23.49 20.78
C ARG A 208 -35.39 -22.78 22.13
N ALA A 209 -34.56 -21.77 22.34
CA ALA A 209 -34.55 -20.98 23.56
C ALA A 209 -35.89 -20.27 23.78
N ALA A 210 -36.44 -19.65 22.73
CA ALA A 210 -37.73 -18.95 22.81
C ALA A 210 -38.91 -19.89 23.12
N ALA A 211 -38.83 -21.17 22.77
CA ALA A 211 -39.88 -22.15 23.10
C ALA A 211 -39.89 -22.56 24.59
N VAL A 212 -38.77 -22.39 25.29
CA VAL A 212 -38.63 -22.72 26.73
C VAL A 212 -38.79 -21.48 27.60
N GLU A 213 -38.57 -20.29 27.04
CA GLU A 213 -38.82 -19.03 27.72
C GLU A 213 -40.32 -18.85 28.05
N PRO A 214 -40.64 -18.26 29.21
CA PRO A 214 -42.03 -17.95 29.55
C PRO A 214 -42.64 -17.07 28.46
N ALA A 215 -43.90 -17.37 28.11
CA ALA A 215 -44.61 -16.62 27.09
C ALA A 215 -44.52 -15.11 27.39
N PRO A 216 -44.25 -14.26 26.38
CA PRO A 216 -44.16 -12.83 26.59
C PRO A 216 -45.42 -12.33 27.30
N SER A 217 -45.25 -11.37 28.22
CA SER A 217 -46.39 -10.74 28.91
C SER A 217 -47.43 -10.23 27.91
N VAL A 218 -48.66 -10.01 28.39
CA VAL A 218 -49.84 -9.59 27.61
C VAL A 218 -49.57 -8.36 26.70
N ASP A 219 -48.51 -7.60 26.98
CA ASP A 219 -48.03 -6.43 26.22
C ASP A 219 -47.20 -6.73 24.94
N GLY A 220 -47.16 -7.98 24.46
CA GLY A 220 -46.42 -8.37 23.25
C GLY A 220 -47.01 -7.78 21.96
N SER A 221 -46.21 -7.04 21.19
CA SER A 221 -46.62 -6.50 19.88
C SER A 221 -46.43 -7.50 18.74
N SER A 222 -47.23 -7.39 17.68
CA SER A 222 -47.10 -8.23 16.48
C SER A 222 -45.78 -7.95 15.76
N TYR A 223 -45.09 -9.01 15.31
CA TYR A 223 -43.89 -8.90 14.48
C TYR A 223 -44.22 -8.20 13.15
N TRP A 224 -45.27 -8.66 12.47
CA TRP A 224 -45.81 -8.03 11.28
C TRP A 224 -47.01 -7.12 11.63
N PRO A 225 -47.07 -5.86 11.15
CA PRO A 225 -46.06 -5.16 10.35
C PRO A 225 -44.98 -4.46 11.20
N ASN A 226 -45.16 -4.37 12.52
CA ASN A 226 -44.45 -3.39 13.35
C ASN A 226 -42.93 -3.58 13.40
N GLN A 227 -42.45 -4.74 13.88
CA GLN A 227 -41.02 -5.01 13.96
C GLN A 227 -40.42 -5.26 12.57
N ALA A 228 -41.18 -5.86 11.66
CA ALA A 228 -40.77 -6.07 10.28
C ALA A 228 -40.43 -4.75 9.57
N LEU A 229 -41.25 -3.70 9.76
CA LEU A 229 -40.99 -2.37 9.21
C LEU A 229 -39.70 -1.76 9.77
N LEU A 230 -39.47 -1.85 11.09
CA LEU A 230 -38.21 -1.38 11.69
C LEU A 230 -36.99 -2.14 11.16
N ASN A 231 -37.10 -3.44 10.90
CA ASN A 231 -36.03 -4.22 10.30
C ASN A 231 -35.71 -3.72 8.87
N VAL A 232 -36.74 -3.46 8.05
CA VAL A 232 -36.56 -2.92 6.69
C VAL A 232 -35.92 -1.53 6.74
N ILE A 233 -36.42 -0.63 7.59
CA ILE A 233 -35.85 0.71 7.77
C ILE A 233 -34.39 0.61 8.19
N ALA A 234 -34.05 -0.25 9.14
CA ALA A 234 -32.67 -0.44 9.58
C ALA A 234 -31.77 -0.96 8.43
N CYS A 235 -32.23 -1.93 7.63
CA CYS A 235 -31.47 -2.41 6.48
C CYS A 235 -31.26 -1.32 5.42
N LEU A 236 -32.27 -0.48 5.17
CA LEU A 236 -32.16 0.65 4.24
C LEU A 236 -31.20 1.72 4.75
N ILE A 237 -31.21 2.02 6.05
CA ILE A 237 -30.24 2.93 6.67
C ILE A 237 -28.82 2.37 6.53
N LEU A 238 -28.62 1.08 6.83
CA LEU A 238 -27.32 0.44 6.67
C LEU A 238 -26.84 0.50 5.21
N LEU A 239 -27.72 0.20 4.25
CA LEU A 239 -27.40 0.30 2.83
C LEU A 239 -27.05 1.74 2.43
N ALA A 240 -27.81 2.73 2.90
CA ALA A 240 -27.55 4.14 2.63
C ALA A 240 -26.19 4.59 3.19
N VAL A 241 -25.81 4.13 4.40
CA VAL A 241 -24.48 4.39 4.98
C VAL A 241 -23.38 3.76 4.14
N ILE A 242 -23.53 2.49 3.75
CA ILE A 242 -22.55 1.78 2.90
C ILE A 242 -22.38 2.48 1.54
N LEU A 243 -23.48 2.88 0.90
CA LEU A 243 -23.43 3.60 -0.38
C LEU A 243 -22.85 5.01 -0.20
N GLY A 244 -23.15 5.69 0.90
CA GLY A 244 -22.56 6.99 1.24
C GLY A 244 -21.05 6.91 1.40
N LEU A 245 -20.54 5.87 2.09
CA LEU A 245 -19.12 5.58 2.20
C LEU A 245 -18.51 5.17 0.85
N ALA A 246 -19.21 4.38 0.04
CA ALA A 246 -18.72 4.02 -1.29
C ALA A 246 -18.54 5.25 -2.21
N VAL A 247 -19.41 6.25 -2.08
CA VAL A 247 -19.40 7.50 -2.86
C VAL A 247 -18.53 8.59 -2.23
N SER A 248 -18.16 8.48 -0.95
CA SER A 248 -17.19 9.40 -0.34
C SER A 248 -15.78 9.21 -0.90
N HIS A 249 -15.52 8.05 -1.49
CA HIS A 249 -14.38 7.82 -2.35
C HIS A 249 -14.72 8.32 -3.77
N GLY A 250 -13.71 8.69 -4.56
CA GLY A 250 -13.95 9.19 -5.91
C GLY A 250 -14.91 8.29 -6.69
N THR A 251 -15.72 8.87 -7.57
CA THR A 251 -16.66 8.11 -8.42
C THR A 251 -16.24 8.11 -9.90
N ILE A 252 -15.25 8.92 -10.25
CA ILE A 252 -14.77 9.17 -11.61
C ILE A 252 -13.25 9.09 -11.64
N GLY A 253 -12.70 8.68 -12.79
CA GLY A 253 -11.27 8.66 -13.04
C GLY A 253 -10.51 7.64 -12.18
N ASP A 254 -9.22 7.92 -11.97
CA ASP A 254 -8.28 7.02 -11.27
C ASP A 254 -8.49 7.00 -9.75
N THR A 255 -9.19 8.00 -9.21
CA THR A 255 -9.56 8.06 -7.78
C THR A 255 -10.78 7.23 -7.42
N ARG A 256 -11.34 6.48 -8.40
CA ARG A 256 -12.62 5.80 -8.19
C ARG A 256 -12.53 4.53 -7.36
N GLY A 257 -13.47 4.36 -6.43
CA GLY A 257 -13.56 3.18 -5.57
C GLY A 257 -12.63 3.21 -4.36
N VAL A 258 -12.48 2.07 -3.69
CA VAL A 258 -11.67 1.94 -2.47
C VAL A 258 -10.19 1.89 -2.85
N GLU A 259 -9.36 2.57 -2.05
CA GLU A 259 -7.91 2.63 -2.26
C GLU A 259 -7.30 1.25 -2.54
N LEU A 260 -6.47 1.18 -3.57
CA LEU A 260 -5.70 0.00 -3.96
C LEU A 260 -4.23 0.40 -3.94
N GLY A 261 -3.46 -0.14 -2.99
CA GLY A 261 -2.04 0.15 -2.87
C GLY A 261 -1.22 -0.40 -4.03
N VAL A 262 0.10 -0.19 -4.00
CA VAL A 262 1.00 -0.73 -5.03
C VAL A 262 1.00 -2.26 -5.05
N PRO A 263 1.20 -2.89 -6.23
CA PRO A 263 1.37 -4.34 -6.32
C PRO A 263 2.49 -4.84 -5.41
N ALA A 264 2.24 -5.94 -4.70
CA ALA A 264 3.17 -6.51 -3.75
C ALA A 264 4.50 -6.95 -4.41
N ASP A 265 5.60 -6.56 -3.78
CA ASP A 265 6.94 -7.07 -3.96
C ASP A 265 7.21 -8.15 -2.91
N GLN A 266 7.54 -9.35 -3.37
CA GLN A 266 7.85 -10.47 -2.49
C GLN A 266 9.29 -10.42 -1.98
N THR A 267 10.15 -9.61 -2.61
CA THR A 267 11.58 -9.52 -2.27
C THR A 267 11.86 -8.42 -1.24
N SER A 268 10.94 -7.47 -1.06
CA SER A 268 11.07 -6.38 -0.10
C SER A 268 9.90 -6.36 0.89
N PHE A 269 10.24 -6.17 2.16
CA PHE A 269 9.25 -5.98 3.22
C PHE A 269 8.78 -4.53 3.25
N TYR A 270 7.52 -4.30 3.60
CA TYR A 270 6.96 -2.96 3.77
C TYR A 270 6.93 -2.57 5.24
N ASP A 271 7.87 -1.72 5.66
CA ASP A 271 8.03 -1.33 7.08
C ASP A 271 6.82 -0.58 7.65
N ALA A 272 6.08 0.09 6.77
CA ALA A 272 4.83 0.74 7.14
C ALA A 272 3.61 -0.21 7.15
N ALA A 273 3.81 -1.53 7.04
CA ALA A 273 2.72 -2.49 7.09
C ALA A 273 1.96 -2.41 8.42
N ARG A 274 0.64 -2.27 8.33
CA ARG A 274 -0.27 -2.25 9.48
C ARG A 274 -1.48 -3.14 9.21
N PRO A 275 -2.01 -3.83 10.23
CA PRO A 275 -3.22 -4.60 10.06
C PRO A 275 -4.45 -3.68 9.98
N GLU A 276 -5.58 -4.26 9.57
CA GLU A 276 -6.89 -3.62 9.60
C GLU A 276 -7.22 -2.99 10.96
N TRP A 277 -8.02 -1.91 10.96
CA TRP A 277 -8.31 -1.10 12.16
C TRP A 277 -8.79 -1.92 13.36
N ALA A 278 -9.52 -3.01 13.08
CA ALA A 278 -10.04 -3.94 14.08
C ALA A 278 -8.96 -4.66 14.89
N PHE A 279 -7.76 -4.78 14.33
CA PHE A 279 -6.62 -5.46 14.94
C PHE A 279 -5.57 -4.47 15.47
N MET A 280 -5.75 -3.16 15.26
CA MET A 280 -4.74 -2.17 15.61
C MET A 280 -4.46 -2.12 17.11
N GLY A 281 -5.49 -2.30 17.94
CA GLY A 281 -5.30 -2.41 19.40
C GLY A 281 -4.57 -3.69 19.83
N LEU A 282 -4.76 -4.81 19.11
CA LEU A 282 -4.02 -6.05 19.36
C LEU A 282 -2.56 -5.94 18.88
N TYR A 283 -2.33 -5.23 17.78
CA TYR A 283 -1.00 -4.89 17.30
C TYR A 283 -0.23 -4.05 18.33
N GLY A 284 -0.86 -3.01 18.89
CA GLY A 284 -0.27 -2.22 19.98
C GLY A 284 -0.03 -3.06 21.24
N PHE A 285 -0.98 -3.94 21.60
CA PHE A 285 -0.83 -4.85 22.73
C PHE A 285 0.40 -5.76 22.60
N ALA A 286 0.64 -6.32 21.40
CA ALA A 286 1.80 -7.17 21.15
C ALA A 286 3.15 -6.44 21.19
N LYS A 287 3.14 -5.11 21.14
CA LYS A 287 4.33 -4.25 21.19
C LYS A 287 4.59 -3.64 22.57
N LEU A 288 3.80 -3.97 23.59
CA LEU A 288 4.03 -3.46 24.95
C LEU A 288 5.36 -3.98 25.51
N ASP A 289 6.09 -3.12 26.23
CA ASP A 289 7.42 -3.43 26.77
C ASP A 289 7.46 -4.68 27.67
N ILE A 290 6.34 -4.99 28.34
CA ILE A 290 6.18 -6.22 29.14
C ILE A 290 6.38 -7.50 28.33
N PHE A 291 6.17 -7.46 27.02
CA PHE A 291 6.34 -8.59 26.10
C PHE A 291 7.64 -8.47 25.27
N SER A 292 8.58 -7.61 25.65
CA SER A 292 9.84 -7.47 24.94
C SER A 292 10.56 -8.82 24.82
N GLY A 293 10.80 -9.27 23.59
CA GLY A 293 11.41 -10.56 23.28
C GLY A 293 10.48 -11.78 23.34
N ASP A 294 9.20 -11.62 23.69
CA ASP A 294 8.22 -12.70 23.77
C ASP A 294 7.03 -12.48 22.82
N THR A 295 7.03 -13.23 21.72
CA THR A 295 5.92 -13.23 20.75
C THR A 295 4.77 -14.16 21.17
N ILE A 296 5.04 -15.18 21.98
CA ILE A 296 4.08 -16.25 22.26
C ILE A 296 2.98 -15.76 23.19
N MET A 297 3.35 -15.06 24.26
CA MET A 297 2.40 -14.55 25.25
C MET A 297 1.35 -13.61 24.66
N PRO A 298 1.72 -12.51 23.97
CA PRO A 298 0.74 -11.55 23.47
C PRO A 298 -0.09 -12.08 22.30
N VAL A 299 0.48 -12.93 21.44
CA VAL A 299 -0.17 -13.39 20.20
C VAL A 299 -1.04 -14.63 20.44
N PHE A 300 -0.59 -15.58 21.27
CA PHE A 300 -1.29 -16.85 21.46
C PHE A 300 -1.92 -17.00 22.83
N VAL A 301 -1.16 -16.81 23.90
CA VAL A 301 -1.62 -17.16 25.26
C VAL A 301 -2.74 -16.23 25.72
N VAL A 302 -2.51 -14.91 25.70
CA VAL A 302 -3.50 -13.94 26.20
C VAL A 302 -4.80 -13.99 25.39
N PRO A 303 -4.79 -13.96 24.03
CA PRO A 303 -6.01 -14.10 23.25
C PRO A 303 -6.75 -15.42 23.51
N THR A 304 -6.03 -16.53 23.69
CA THR A 304 -6.63 -17.83 24.04
C THR A 304 -7.34 -17.78 25.38
N VAL A 305 -6.70 -17.20 26.40
CA VAL A 305 -7.31 -17.01 27.73
C VAL A 305 -8.55 -16.14 27.63
N VAL A 306 -8.51 -15.05 26.86
CA VAL A 306 -9.67 -14.19 26.62
C VAL A 306 -10.81 -14.98 25.97
N VAL A 307 -10.55 -15.75 24.90
CA VAL A 307 -11.58 -16.59 24.26
C VAL A 307 -12.15 -17.61 25.24
N CYS A 308 -11.32 -18.26 26.05
CA CYS A 308 -11.77 -19.18 27.10
C CYS A 308 -12.69 -18.49 28.12
N LEU A 309 -12.36 -17.26 28.56
CA LEU A 309 -13.21 -16.47 29.44
C LEU A 309 -14.57 -16.17 28.78
N PHE A 310 -14.59 -15.82 27.50
CA PHE A 310 -15.84 -15.61 26.75
C PHE A 310 -16.67 -16.90 26.68
N LEU A 311 -16.07 -18.05 26.39
CA LEU A 311 -16.77 -19.34 26.38
C LEU A 311 -17.40 -19.67 27.75
N LEU A 312 -16.74 -19.30 28.83
CA LEU A 312 -17.19 -19.52 30.21
C LEU A 312 -18.18 -18.45 30.72
N MET A 313 -18.37 -17.33 30.01
CA MET A 313 -19.24 -16.24 30.44
C MET A 313 -20.66 -16.70 30.83
N PRO A 314 -21.37 -17.56 30.08
CA PRO A 314 -22.70 -18.06 30.46
C PRO A 314 -22.76 -18.72 31.83
N PHE A 315 -21.70 -19.39 32.24
CA PHE A 315 -21.62 -20.08 33.52
C PHE A 315 -21.23 -19.12 34.65
N ILE A 316 -20.25 -18.26 34.41
CA ILE A 316 -19.82 -17.23 35.38
C ILE A 316 -20.98 -16.26 35.66
N GLY A 317 -21.70 -15.87 34.62
CA GLY A 317 -22.80 -14.91 34.69
C GLY A 317 -24.07 -15.40 35.39
N ARG A 318 -24.12 -16.67 35.86
CA ARG A 318 -25.27 -17.21 36.61
C ARG A 318 -25.56 -16.43 37.89
N PHE A 319 -24.51 -15.91 38.53
CA PHE A 319 -24.62 -15.09 39.73
C PHE A 319 -24.46 -13.60 39.40
N ARG A 320 -25.03 -12.72 40.23
CA ARG A 320 -24.96 -11.26 40.03
C ARG A 320 -23.52 -10.75 39.96
N ALA A 321 -22.65 -11.23 40.85
CA ALA A 321 -21.23 -10.86 40.86
C ALA A 321 -20.51 -11.29 39.58
N GLY A 322 -20.75 -12.52 39.09
CA GLY A 322 -20.14 -13.00 37.85
C GLY A 322 -20.64 -12.28 36.61
N HIS A 323 -21.90 -11.83 36.59
CA HIS A 323 -22.36 -10.95 35.52
C HIS A 323 -21.68 -9.59 35.54
N ILE A 324 -21.53 -8.98 36.72
CA ILE A 324 -20.78 -7.72 36.87
C ILE A 324 -19.35 -7.91 36.39
N PHE A 325 -18.69 -9.02 36.74
CA PHE A 325 -17.37 -9.37 36.23
C PHE A 325 -17.34 -9.43 34.70
N ASN A 326 -18.29 -10.14 34.06
CA ASN A 326 -18.35 -10.22 32.59
C ASN A 326 -18.54 -8.85 31.93
N VAL A 327 -19.37 -7.98 32.52
CA VAL A 327 -19.58 -6.60 32.03
C VAL A 327 -18.30 -5.76 32.19
N LEU A 328 -17.63 -5.85 33.34
CA LEU A 328 -16.37 -5.13 33.57
C LEU A 328 -15.28 -5.63 32.62
N LEU A 329 -15.17 -6.95 32.42
CA LEU A 329 -14.21 -7.56 31.50
C LEU A 329 -14.38 -7.02 30.08
N ILE A 330 -15.60 -7.00 29.54
CA ILE A 330 -15.82 -6.48 28.18
C ILE A 330 -15.55 -4.98 28.09
N VAL A 331 -15.88 -4.19 29.12
CA VAL A 331 -15.59 -2.75 29.14
C VAL A 331 -14.08 -2.51 29.14
N VAL A 332 -13.32 -3.23 29.99
CA VAL A 332 -11.86 -3.12 30.04
C VAL A 332 -11.23 -3.51 28.71
N LEU A 333 -11.69 -4.60 28.08
CA LEU A 333 -11.17 -5.03 26.79
C LEU A 333 -11.46 -4.01 25.68
N LEU A 334 -12.67 -3.44 25.62
CA LEU A 334 -13.03 -2.44 24.61
C LEU A 334 -12.26 -1.13 24.81
N VAL A 335 -12.19 -0.62 26.04
CA VAL A 335 -11.46 0.61 26.37
C VAL A 335 -9.96 0.41 26.15
N GLY A 336 -9.38 -0.69 26.62
CA GLY A 336 -7.97 -1.00 26.44
C GLY A 336 -7.59 -1.18 24.97
N ASN A 337 -8.38 -1.90 24.19
CA ASN A 337 -8.15 -2.07 22.76
C ASN A 337 -8.27 -0.73 22.01
N GLY A 338 -9.29 0.08 22.31
CA GLY A 338 -9.46 1.41 21.71
C GLY A 338 -8.34 2.39 22.08
N TYR A 339 -7.89 2.37 23.34
CA TYR A 339 -6.76 3.17 23.82
C TYR A 339 -5.46 2.80 23.09
N LEU A 340 -5.14 1.51 23.00
CA LEU A 340 -3.94 1.04 22.30
C LEU A 340 -4.01 1.34 20.80
N ALA A 341 -5.17 1.14 20.17
CA ALA A 341 -5.36 1.48 18.76
C ALA A 341 -5.14 2.98 18.50
N PHE A 342 -5.66 3.84 19.37
CA PHE A 342 -5.45 5.28 19.27
C PHE A 342 -3.97 5.65 19.39
N HIS A 343 -3.25 5.07 20.36
CA HIS A 343 -1.82 5.30 20.55
C HIS A 343 -1.01 4.86 19.33
N VAL A 344 -1.24 3.65 18.81
CA VAL A 344 -0.55 3.17 17.60
C VAL A 344 -0.76 4.15 16.44
N VAL A 345 -2.00 4.59 16.20
CA VAL A 345 -2.30 5.54 15.11
C VAL A 345 -1.65 6.92 15.36
N ALA A 346 -1.59 7.37 16.61
CA ALA A 346 -0.94 8.63 16.96
C ALA A 346 0.58 8.56 16.76
N ASP A 347 1.21 7.48 17.21
CA ASP A 347 2.66 7.24 17.07
C ASP A 347 3.04 7.10 15.59
N ASP A 348 2.26 6.34 14.81
CA ASP A 348 2.45 6.19 13.36
C ASP A 348 2.36 7.54 12.64
N ARG A 349 1.43 8.42 13.05
CA ARG A 349 1.29 9.77 12.47
C ARG A 349 2.44 10.71 12.83
N ALA A 350 3.03 10.54 14.02
CA ALA A 350 4.14 11.36 14.48
C ALA A 350 5.50 10.90 13.92
N ASN A 351 5.62 9.64 13.49
CA ASN A 351 6.87 9.08 12.96
C ASN A 351 7.11 9.52 11.49
N GLU A 352 8.07 10.42 11.28
CA GLU A 352 8.38 10.96 9.95
C GLU A 352 8.86 9.91 8.94
N GLU A 353 9.66 8.93 9.38
CA GLU A 353 10.16 7.83 8.54
C GLU A 353 9.00 6.94 8.08
N HIS A 354 8.11 6.58 8.99
CA HIS A 354 6.90 5.82 8.68
C HIS A 354 6.01 6.56 7.68
N GLN A 355 5.81 7.87 7.89
CA GLN A 355 5.05 8.70 6.95
C GLN A 355 5.75 8.84 5.60
N ALA A 356 7.09 8.88 5.54
CA ALA A 356 7.84 8.91 4.29
C ALA A 356 7.63 7.63 3.46
N VAL A 357 7.65 6.46 4.11
CA VAL A 357 7.36 5.17 3.46
C VAL A 357 5.94 5.14 2.89
N ILE A 358 4.94 5.62 3.65
CA ILE A 358 3.54 5.72 3.17
C ILE A 358 3.43 6.67 1.99
N ARG A 359 4.01 7.89 2.08
CA ARG A 359 3.98 8.87 0.98
C ARG A 359 4.58 8.29 -0.29
N ARG A 360 5.70 7.61 -0.18
CA ARG A 360 6.38 6.99 -1.32
C ARG A 360 5.55 5.85 -1.95
N SER A 361 4.94 5.01 -1.12
CA SER A 361 4.02 3.97 -1.59
C SER A 361 2.81 4.57 -2.30
N ARG A 362 2.22 5.64 -1.75
CA ARG A 362 1.11 6.36 -2.35
C ARG A 362 1.46 7.01 -3.69
N LEU A 363 2.60 7.69 -3.78
CA LEU A 363 3.08 8.27 -5.04
C LEU A 363 3.27 7.20 -6.11
N ALA A 364 3.82 6.03 -5.75
CA ALA A 364 3.94 4.91 -6.67
C ALA A 364 2.57 4.32 -7.07
N ALA A 365 1.59 4.29 -6.17
CA ALA A 365 0.22 3.85 -6.50
C ALA A 365 -0.46 4.83 -7.48
N GLU A 366 -0.33 6.14 -7.24
CA GLU A 366 -0.85 7.21 -8.11
C GLU A 366 -0.16 7.23 -9.48
N ARG A 367 1.09 6.77 -9.54
CA ARG A 367 1.87 6.64 -10.77
C ARG A 367 1.36 5.51 -11.68
N LEU A 368 0.79 4.45 -11.10
CA LEU A 368 0.48 3.24 -11.84
C LEU A 368 -0.56 3.42 -12.97
N PRO A 369 -1.70 4.12 -12.76
CA PRO A 369 -2.66 4.38 -13.83
C PRO A 369 -2.05 5.12 -15.03
N VAL A 370 -1.11 6.04 -14.77
CA VAL A 370 -0.38 6.77 -15.82
C VAL A 370 0.47 5.81 -16.65
N LEU A 371 1.21 4.91 -15.98
CA LEU A 371 2.04 3.91 -16.65
C LEU A 371 1.20 2.88 -17.42
N ILE A 372 0.09 2.42 -16.84
CA ILE A 372 -0.84 1.49 -17.49
C ILE A 372 -1.39 2.10 -18.79
N ARG A 373 -1.82 3.38 -18.76
CA ARG A 373 -2.28 4.07 -19.97
C ARG A 373 -1.18 4.21 -21.02
N ARG A 374 0.04 4.58 -20.61
CA ARG A 374 1.20 4.70 -21.51
C ARG A 374 1.48 3.39 -22.26
N HIS A 375 1.38 2.26 -21.55
CA HIS A 375 1.63 0.93 -22.10
C HIS A 375 0.41 0.29 -22.79
N GLY A 376 -0.75 0.97 -22.82
CA GLY A 376 -1.98 0.45 -23.40
C GLY A 376 -2.63 -0.68 -22.59
N GLY A 377 -2.26 -0.84 -21.32
CA GLY A 377 -2.72 -1.89 -20.43
C GLY A 377 -1.63 -2.38 -19.47
N ILE A 378 -2.00 -3.35 -18.64
CA ILE A 378 -1.04 -4.04 -17.76
C ILE A 378 -0.33 -5.14 -18.56
N PRO A 379 1.01 -5.21 -18.57
CA PRO A 379 1.73 -6.25 -19.30
C PRO A 379 1.51 -7.65 -18.67
N PRO A 380 1.69 -8.74 -19.42
CA PRO A 380 1.55 -10.11 -18.90
C PRO A 380 2.51 -10.45 -17.75
N THR A 381 3.61 -9.69 -17.62
CA THR A 381 4.56 -9.78 -16.52
C THR A 381 4.06 -9.18 -15.21
N GLY A 382 2.91 -8.50 -15.22
CA GLY A 382 2.25 -7.90 -14.07
C GLY A 382 2.48 -6.38 -13.97
N ALA A 383 1.64 -5.70 -13.20
CA ALA A 383 1.69 -4.25 -13.03
C ALA A 383 2.96 -3.79 -12.29
N ARG A 384 3.59 -4.70 -11.52
CA ARG A 384 4.84 -4.38 -10.82
C ARG A 384 5.99 -4.03 -11.76
N THR A 385 6.08 -4.66 -12.93
CA THR A 385 7.17 -4.36 -13.87
C THR A 385 7.12 -2.91 -14.34
N LEU A 386 5.93 -2.32 -14.44
CA LEU A 386 5.77 -0.90 -14.75
C LEU A 386 6.45 -0.01 -13.70
N LEU A 387 6.34 -0.34 -12.41
CA LEU A 387 7.01 0.41 -11.34
C LEU A 387 8.52 0.16 -11.29
N ASN A 388 8.96 -1.05 -11.62
CA ASN A 388 10.39 -1.38 -11.66
C ASN A 388 11.11 -0.66 -12.81
N ASP A 389 10.37 -0.29 -13.85
CA ASP A 389 10.88 0.40 -15.05
C ASP A 389 10.66 1.92 -15.05
N ASP A 390 9.96 2.49 -14.07
CA ASP A 390 9.67 3.92 -14.01
C ASP A 390 10.79 4.69 -13.28
N PRO A 391 11.50 5.60 -13.97
CA PRO A 391 12.57 6.40 -13.38
C PRO A 391 12.11 7.24 -12.18
N LYS A 392 10.85 7.73 -12.19
CA LYS A 392 10.33 8.56 -11.10
C LYS A 392 10.19 7.79 -9.79
N VAL A 393 9.91 6.49 -9.85
CA VAL A 393 9.74 5.63 -8.66
C VAL A 393 11.06 4.99 -8.22
N GLN A 394 11.87 4.51 -9.18
CA GLN A 394 13.12 3.77 -8.90
C GLN A 394 14.37 4.63 -8.85
N GLY A 395 14.40 5.76 -9.56
CA GLY A 395 15.57 6.64 -9.59
C GLY A 395 16.03 7.11 -8.21
N PRO A 396 15.13 7.67 -7.36
CA PRO A 396 15.49 8.08 -5.99
C PRO A 396 16.01 6.92 -5.14
N LEU A 397 15.47 5.71 -5.33
CA LEU A 397 15.92 4.50 -4.64
C LEU A 397 17.35 4.14 -5.02
N LEU A 398 17.60 4.02 -6.32
CA LEU A 398 18.89 3.63 -6.86
C LEU A 398 19.93 4.67 -6.49
N PHE A 399 19.57 5.96 -6.53
CA PHE A 399 20.44 7.03 -6.08
C PHE A 399 20.76 6.92 -4.59
N ALA A 400 19.75 6.75 -3.73
CA ALA A 400 19.96 6.60 -2.29
C ALA A 400 20.82 5.37 -1.94
N GLN A 401 20.64 4.26 -2.65
CA GLN A 401 21.37 3.00 -2.41
C GLN A 401 22.80 3.03 -2.91
N HIS A 402 23.05 3.66 -4.07
CA HIS A 402 24.32 3.53 -4.77
C HIS A 402 25.12 4.84 -4.85
N CYS A 403 24.48 5.99 -4.88
CA CYS A 403 25.12 7.28 -5.15
C CYS A 403 25.20 8.20 -3.94
N ALA A 404 24.20 8.13 -3.04
CA ALA A 404 24.08 9.03 -1.89
C ALA A 404 25.14 8.83 -0.81
N THR A 405 26.03 7.84 -0.94
CA THR A 405 27.23 7.76 -0.09
C THR A 405 28.20 8.92 -0.36
N CYS A 406 28.26 9.40 -1.61
CA CYS A 406 29.22 10.43 -2.02
C CYS A 406 28.54 11.70 -2.53
N HIS A 407 27.48 11.53 -3.32
CA HIS A 407 26.79 12.62 -4.01
C HIS A 407 25.59 13.11 -3.23
N ASN A 408 25.43 14.43 -3.19
CA ASN A 408 24.17 15.04 -2.85
C ASN A 408 23.25 15.08 -4.08
N TYR A 409 21.94 15.07 -3.84
CA TYR A 409 20.91 15.47 -4.79
C TYR A 409 20.00 16.46 -4.06
N VAL A 410 20.47 17.71 -3.95
CA VAL A 410 19.85 18.74 -3.09
C VAL A 410 19.55 19.98 -3.92
N GLY A 411 18.27 20.32 -4.03
CA GLY A 411 17.78 21.53 -4.69
C GLY A 411 16.93 22.42 -3.79
N GLY A 412 16.77 22.06 -2.51
CA GLY A 412 15.83 22.71 -1.60
C GLY A 412 14.40 22.19 -1.75
N THR A 413 14.22 20.97 -2.25
CA THR A 413 12.91 20.34 -2.41
C THR A 413 12.66 19.29 -1.31
N PRO A 414 11.39 18.89 -1.07
CA PRO A 414 11.10 17.79 -0.15
C PRO A 414 11.73 16.44 -0.55
N ASP A 415 12.16 16.31 -1.81
CA ASP A 415 12.76 15.10 -2.38
C ASP A 415 14.30 15.14 -2.34
N ASP A 416 14.88 16.08 -1.61
CA ASP A 416 16.34 16.21 -1.45
C ASP A 416 16.91 14.93 -0.82
N ILE A 417 17.94 14.36 -1.47
CA ILE A 417 18.69 13.22 -0.96
C ILE A 417 20.08 13.71 -0.58
N LYS A 418 20.41 13.62 0.71
CA LYS A 418 21.69 14.09 1.26
C LYS A 418 22.60 12.91 1.55
N ALA A 419 23.87 13.07 1.19
CA ALA A 419 24.93 12.22 1.70
C ALA A 419 25.21 12.55 3.16
N GLU A 420 25.52 11.53 3.97
CA GLU A 420 25.96 11.73 5.36
C GLU A 420 27.24 12.57 5.41
N GLU A 421 28.22 12.23 4.56
CA GLU A 421 29.43 13.01 4.33
C GLU A 421 29.67 13.14 2.82
N SER A 422 29.24 14.27 2.24
CA SER A 422 29.40 14.50 0.81
C SER A 422 30.89 14.61 0.43
N SER A 423 31.31 13.74 -0.48
CA SER A 423 32.68 13.68 -1.01
C SER A 423 32.71 13.84 -2.54
N ALA A 424 31.58 14.19 -3.16
CA ALA A 424 31.43 14.35 -4.59
C ALA A 424 30.45 15.50 -4.93
N PRO A 425 30.42 15.98 -6.19
CA PRO A 425 29.56 17.10 -6.58
C PRO A 425 28.07 16.81 -6.33
N ASN A 426 27.28 17.87 -6.14
CA ASN A 426 25.83 17.75 -6.12
C ASN A 426 25.33 17.45 -7.54
N LEU A 427 24.48 16.43 -7.68
CA LEU A 427 23.94 15.99 -8.98
C LEU A 427 22.56 16.56 -9.28
N PHE A 428 22.00 17.40 -8.41
CA PHE A 428 20.74 18.09 -8.68
C PHE A 428 20.84 18.93 -9.96
N ARG A 429 20.00 18.64 -10.95
CA ARG A 429 19.98 19.29 -12.28
C ARG A 429 21.30 19.23 -13.05
N PHE A 430 22.11 18.19 -12.83
CA PHE A 430 23.37 17.98 -13.54
C PHE A 430 23.21 18.13 -15.07
N GLY A 431 24.11 18.89 -15.69
CA GLY A 431 24.14 19.14 -17.13
C GLY A 431 23.15 20.21 -17.64
N SER A 432 22.34 20.80 -16.76
CA SER A 432 21.50 21.96 -17.10
C SER A 432 22.32 23.26 -17.14
N ARG A 433 21.75 24.31 -17.75
CA ARG A 433 22.36 25.65 -17.75
C ARG A 433 22.63 26.15 -16.33
N GLU A 434 21.68 25.99 -15.41
CA GLU A 434 21.82 26.41 -14.01
C GLU A 434 23.00 25.72 -13.30
N TRP A 435 23.16 24.41 -13.50
CA TRP A 435 24.27 23.67 -12.91
C TRP A 435 25.62 24.10 -13.52
N LEU A 436 25.64 24.32 -14.84
CA LEU A 436 26.84 24.71 -15.57
C LEU A 436 27.26 26.17 -15.33
N GLU A 437 26.32 27.06 -15.03
CA GLU A 437 26.61 28.44 -14.62
C GLU A 437 27.53 28.45 -13.41
N GLY A 438 27.19 27.73 -12.33
CA GLY A 438 28.06 27.68 -11.16
C GLY A 438 29.29 26.81 -11.34
N PHE A 439 29.26 25.80 -12.21
CA PHE A 439 30.44 24.99 -12.53
C PHE A 439 31.51 25.80 -13.27
N LEU A 440 31.12 26.67 -14.20
CA LEU A 440 32.00 27.59 -14.93
C LEU A 440 32.12 28.96 -14.26
N ASP A 441 31.70 29.10 -12.99
CA ASP A 441 31.93 30.32 -12.20
C ASP A 441 33.31 30.22 -11.51
N PRO A 442 34.24 31.16 -11.77
CA PRO A 442 35.53 31.26 -11.06
C PRO A 442 35.39 31.20 -9.53
N LYS A 443 34.31 31.77 -8.98
CA LYS A 443 34.04 31.76 -7.53
C LYS A 443 33.31 30.50 -7.06
N GLY A 444 32.60 29.84 -7.98
CA GLY A 444 31.72 28.70 -7.70
C GLY A 444 32.42 27.35 -7.75
N ILE A 445 33.32 27.12 -8.71
CA ILE A 445 33.84 25.78 -9.07
C ILE A 445 34.46 24.99 -7.90
N SER A 446 35.11 25.66 -6.95
CA SER A 446 35.72 25.02 -5.77
C SER A 446 34.80 24.98 -4.54
N GLY A 447 33.52 25.34 -4.70
CA GLY A 447 32.49 25.17 -3.68
C GLY A 447 31.96 23.74 -3.61
N ASP A 448 31.28 23.43 -2.51
CA ASP A 448 30.81 22.08 -2.15
C ASP A 448 29.80 21.49 -3.15
N GLN A 449 29.15 22.34 -3.95
CA GLN A 449 28.23 21.94 -5.02
C GLN A 449 28.95 21.28 -6.21
N TYR A 450 30.24 21.59 -6.41
CA TYR A 450 31.04 21.20 -7.56
C TYR A 450 32.29 20.44 -7.11
N PHE A 451 33.51 20.97 -7.29
CA PHE A 451 34.75 20.28 -6.93
C PHE A 451 35.20 20.49 -5.48
N GLY A 452 34.49 21.27 -4.67
CA GLY A 452 34.90 21.63 -3.31
C GLY A 452 35.18 20.46 -2.37
N ASN A 453 34.53 19.31 -2.61
CA ASN A 453 34.64 18.08 -1.83
C ASN A 453 35.42 16.96 -2.54
N THR A 454 35.96 17.22 -3.73
CA THR A 454 36.69 16.22 -4.54
C THR A 454 38.20 16.47 -4.52
N ALA A 455 38.97 15.51 -5.03
CA ALA A 455 40.40 15.73 -5.28
C ALA A 455 40.67 16.85 -6.31
N PHE A 456 39.65 17.30 -7.05
CA PHE A 456 39.77 18.32 -8.10
C PHE A 456 39.62 19.75 -7.59
N LYS A 457 39.36 19.99 -6.29
CA LYS A 457 39.19 21.34 -5.71
C LYS A 457 40.30 22.33 -6.09
N ASN A 458 41.53 21.83 -6.07
CA ASN A 458 42.77 22.53 -6.43
C ASN A 458 43.46 21.83 -7.62
N GLY A 459 42.67 21.23 -8.50
CA GLY A 459 43.16 20.56 -9.70
C GLY A 459 43.19 21.50 -10.89
N LYS A 460 43.87 21.08 -11.96
CA LYS A 460 44.07 21.87 -13.20
C LYS A 460 42.79 22.49 -13.76
N MET A 461 41.67 21.78 -13.70
CA MET A 461 40.39 22.30 -14.18
C MET A 461 39.86 23.44 -13.29
N ALA A 462 39.96 23.31 -11.97
CA ALA A 462 39.53 24.37 -11.05
C ALA A 462 40.40 25.62 -11.19
N ASP A 463 41.71 25.44 -11.37
CA ASP A 463 42.64 26.56 -11.56
C ASP A 463 42.41 27.23 -12.93
N PHE A 464 42.19 26.46 -14.00
CA PHE A 464 41.87 26.98 -15.33
C PHE A 464 40.57 27.82 -15.34
N VAL A 465 39.53 27.40 -14.62
CA VAL A 465 38.29 28.18 -14.53
C VAL A 465 38.48 29.45 -13.70
N LYS A 466 39.32 29.43 -12.66
CA LYS A 466 39.58 30.59 -11.79
C LYS A 466 40.45 31.66 -12.42
N GLU A 467 41.48 31.22 -13.15
CA GLU A 467 42.53 32.08 -13.68
C GLU A 467 42.22 32.40 -15.14
N GLU A 468 42.43 31.44 -16.04
CA GLU A 468 42.34 31.65 -17.50
C GLU A 468 40.92 32.03 -17.96
N LEU A 469 39.90 31.23 -17.61
CA LEU A 469 38.53 31.60 -17.97
C LEU A 469 38.03 32.80 -17.16
N GLY A 470 38.55 33.01 -15.95
CA GLY A 470 38.22 34.18 -15.13
C GLY A 470 38.58 35.48 -15.85
N ASP A 471 39.81 35.56 -16.36
CA ASP A 471 40.30 36.71 -17.12
C ASP A 471 39.49 36.91 -18.42
N ILE A 472 39.18 35.83 -19.14
CA ILE A 472 38.35 35.88 -20.36
C ILE A 472 36.95 36.42 -20.04
N PHE A 473 36.33 35.94 -18.96
CA PHE A 473 34.97 36.36 -18.58
C PHE A 473 34.92 37.78 -18.01
N ASP A 474 36.01 38.28 -17.44
CA ASP A 474 36.12 39.67 -17.02
C ASP A 474 36.23 40.62 -18.23
N GLU A 475 36.90 40.19 -19.31
CA GLU A 475 36.99 40.94 -20.57
C GLU A 475 35.70 40.88 -21.40
N GLU A 476 35.16 39.67 -21.61
CA GLU A 476 33.93 39.41 -22.38
C GLU A 476 32.94 38.55 -21.58
N PRO A 477 32.12 39.17 -20.70
CA PRO A 477 31.20 38.45 -19.82
C PRO A 477 30.19 37.54 -20.53
N LYS A 478 29.91 37.82 -21.82
CA LYS A 478 28.96 37.05 -22.63
C LYS A 478 29.49 35.67 -23.01
N ASP A 479 30.81 35.49 -23.06
CA ASP A 479 31.42 34.23 -23.49
C ASP A 479 31.09 33.10 -22.52
N ARG A 480 30.99 33.40 -21.22
CA ARG A 480 30.52 32.46 -20.20
C ARG A 480 29.12 31.93 -20.52
N ASP A 481 28.19 32.84 -20.79
CA ASP A 481 26.80 32.46 -21.08
C ASP A 481 26.72 31.60 -22.36
N LEU A 482 27.45 31.98 -23.41
CA LEU A 482 27.52 31.22 -24.65
C LEU A 482 28.10 29.81 -24.43
N MET A 483 29.20 29.69 -23.68
CA MET A 483 29.83 28.41 -23.35
C MET A 483 28.90 27.53 -22.51
N VAL A 484 28.22 28.09 -21.51
CA VAL A 484 27.20 27.40 -20.70
C VAL A 484 26.07 26.87 -21.59
N MET A 485 25.51 27.71 -22.47
CA MET A 485 24.45 27.31 -23.38
C MET A 485 24.91 26.16 -24.30
N ALA A 486 26.12 26.27 -24.85
CA ALA A 486 26.68 25.26 -25.74
C ALA A 486 26.93 23.92 -25.05
N LEU A 487 27.55 23.93 -23.86
CA LEU A 487 27.83 22.72 -23.10
C LEU A 487 26.55 22.08 -22.55
N SER A 488 25.59 22.89 -22.08
CA SER A 488 24.27 22.42 -21.64
C SER A 488 23.49 21.77 -22.78
N ALA A 489 23.59 22.31 -24.00
CA ALA A 489 22.90 21.76 -25.16
C ALA A 489 23.40 20.35 -25.56
N GLU A 490 24.64 19.99 -25.20
CA GLU A 490 25.16 18.63 -25.38
C GLU A 490 24.38 17.60 -24.55
N ALA A 491 23.83 18.01 -23.41
CA ALA A 491 23.07 17.13 -22.53
C ALA A 491 21.70 16.74 -23.10
N LYS A 492 21.15 17.53 -24.04
CA LYS A 492 19.84 17.28 -24.68
C LYS A 492 18.73 17.00 -23.67
N LEU A 493 18.69 17.74 -22.56
CA LEU A 493 17.68 17.55 -21.52
C LEU A 493 16.29 17.88 -22.06
N SER A 494 15.30 17.06 -21.73
CA SER A 494 13.91 17.25 -22.17
C SER A 494 13.33 18.58 -21.68
N SER A 495 13.66 18.98 -20.45
CA SER A 495 13.21 20.19 -19.77
C SER A 495 13.62 21.51 -20.45
N GLN A 496 14.76 21.53 -21.16
CA GLN A 496 15.30 22.75 -21.78
C GLN A 496 15.24 22.72 -23.32
N ARG A 497 14.67 21.67 -23.92
CA ARG A 497 14.62 21.45 -25.38
C ARG A 497 14.01 22.61 -26.17
N GLU A 498 13.06 23.34 -25.60
CA GLU A 498 12.43 24.49 -26.25
C GLU A 498 13.33 25.73 -26.22
N ILE A 499 13.98 25.96 -25.08
CA ILE A 499 14.93 27.05 -24.89
C ILE A 499 16.17 26.83 -25.78
N ASP A 500 16.67 25.59 -25.86
CA ASP A 500 17.78 25.24 -26.75
C ASP A 500 17.44 25.43 -28.23
N ARG A 501 16.18 25.22 -28.62
CA ARG A 501 15.71 25.50 -29.99
C ARG A 501 15.68 27.00 -30.29
N ARG A 502 15.25 27.81 -29.33
CA ARG A 502 15.22 29.27 -29.46
C ARG A 502 16.63 29.86 -29.55
N ASP A 503 17.55 29.35 -28.73
CA ASP A 503 18.90 29.90 -28.59
C ASP A 503 19.94 29.20 -29.49
N ALA A 504 19.48 28.58 -30.58
CA ALA A 504 20.32 27.74 -31.45
C ALA A 504 21.51 28.50 -32.06
N SER A 505 21.38 29.80 -32.34
CA SER A 505 22.47 30.65 -32.83
C SER A 505 23.55 30.81 -31.78
N GLN A 506 23.16 31.20 -30.56
CA GLN A 506 24.09 31.38 -29.43
C GLN A 506 24.79 30.07 -29.06
N ILE A 507 24.07 28.94 -29.13
CA ILE A 507 24.67 27.61 -28.92
C ILE A 507 25.75 27.32 -29.97
N SER A 508 25.55 27.74 -31.23
CA SER A 508 26.55 27.54 -32.27
C SER A 508 27.81 28.39 -32.06
N GLU A 509 27.65 29.63 -31.57
CA GLU A 509 28.75 30.51 -31.19
C GLU A 509 29.52 29.95 -29.99
N GLY A 510 28.81 29.53 -28.93
CA GLY A 510 29.43 28.93 -27.75
C GLY A 510 30.18 27.63 -28.05
N ARG A 511 29.75 26.84 -29.04
CA ARG A 511 30.50 25.65 -29.49
C ARG A 511 31.85 25.98 -30.11
N ILE A 512 31.97 27.15 -30.75
CA ILE A 512 33.25 27.64 -31.27
C ILE A 512 34.16 27.99 -30.08
N LEU A 513 33.65 28.71 -29.09
CA LEU A 513 34.39 29.05 -27.86
C LEU A 513 34.87 27.80 -27.10
N LEU A 514 34.03 26.77 -26.96
CA LEU A 514 34.44 25.48 -26.40
C LEU A 514 35.55 24.81 -27.23
N GLY A 515 35.48 24.95 -28.55
CA GLY A 515 36.52 24.51 -29.48
C GLY A 515 37.85 25.21 -29.22
N ASP A 516 37.82 26.52 -29.06
CA ASP A 516 39.01 27.36 -28.96
C ASP A 516 39.67 27.29 -27.57
N TYR A 517 38.87 27.27 -26.50
CA TYR A 517 39.39 27.34 -25.13
C TYR A 517 39.48 25.99 -24.41
N CYS A 518 38.68 24.99 -24.79
CA CYS A 518 38.62 23.74 -24.03
C CYS A 518 39.33 22.55 -24.70
N THR A 519 39.63 22.61 -26.00
CA THR A 519 40.14 21.42 -26.73
C THR A 519 41.61 21.09 -26.54
N ASP A 520 42.36 21.98 -25.88
CA ASP A 520 43.73 21.71 -25.45
C ASP A 520 43.79 20.61 -24.38
N CYS A 521 42.75 20.53 -23.54
CA CYS A 521 42.64 19.52 -22.48
C CYS A 521 41.56 18.47 -22.77
N HIS A 522 40.42 18.90 -23.33
CA HIS A 522 39.27 18.04 -23.58
C HIS A 522 39.17 17.61 -25.04
N ARG A 523 38.53 16.47 -25.29
CA ARG A 523 37.98 16.20 -26.61
C ARG A 523 36.63 16.89 -26.76
N PHE A 524 36.37 17.51 -27.90
CA PHE A 524 35.05 18.02 -28.28
C PHE A 524 34.78 17.79 -29.77
N GLY A 525 33.80 16.95 -30.07
CA GLY A 525 33.53 16.47 -31.42
C GLY A 525 34.72 15.71 -32.03
N ARG A 526 35.31 16.30 -33.07
CA ARG A 526 36.51 15.76 -33.75
C ARG A 526 37.82 16.42 -33.30
N ASN A 527 37.75 17.45 -32.46
CA ASN A 527 38.89 18.23 -31.99
C ASN A 527 39.34 17.75 -30.60
N GLY A 528 40.61 17.98 -30.27
CA GLY A 528 41.23 17.53 -29.02
C GLY A 528 41.63 16.04 -29.01
N ARG A 529 42.18 15.57 -27.88
CA ARG A 529 42.63 14.17 -27.67
C ARG A 529 41.99 13.58 -26.42
N LEU A 530 41.82 12.25 -26.40
CA LEU A 530 41.34 11.53 -25.22
C LEU A 530 42.48 11.31 -24.20
N GLY A 531 42.11 11.13 -22.92
CA GLY A 531 43.01 10.66 -21.86
C GLY A 531 43.60 11.75 -20.96
N THR A 532 43.46 13.04 -21.30
CA THR A 532 43.92 14.16 -20.43
C THR A 532 42.80 14.66 -19.51
N ALA A 533 41.58 14.80 -20.06
CA ALA A 533 40.36 15.20 -19.34
C ALA A 533 39.12 14.54 -19.99
N PRO A 534 37.95 14.55 -19.33
CA PRO A 534 36.73 13.94 -19.86
C PRO A 534 36.33 14.50 -21.24
N ASP A 535 35.89 13.65 -22.14
CA ASP A 535 35.32 14.05 -23.44
C ASP A 535 34.03 14.84 -23.23
N LEU A 536 34.00 16.06 -23.75
CA LEU A 536 32.85 16.96 -23.66
C LEU A 536 31.80 16.67 -24.76
N THR A 537 32.11 15.80 -25.72
CA THR A 537 31.17 15.43 -26.79
C THR A 537 29.96 14.72 -26.20
N GLY A 538 28.78 15.35 -26.29
CA GLY A 538 27.57 14.85 -25.65
C GLY A 538 27.63 14.91 -24.12
N TYR A 539 28.40 15.83 -23.52
CA TYR A 539 28.48 15.98 -22.06
C TYR A 539 27.10 16.06 -21.41
N GLY A 540 26.87 15.25 -20.36
CA GLY A 540 25.59 15.17 -19.66
C GLY A 540 24.46 14.50 -20.44
N SER A 541 24.68 14.06 -21.70
CA SER A 541 23.68 13.33 -22.49
C SER A 541 23.37 11.97 -21.88
N ARG A 542 22.25 11.35 -22.27
CA ARG A 542 21.85 10.03 -21.73
C ARG A 542 22.98 9.02 -21.90
N GLU A 543 23.57 8.95 -23.08
CA GLU A 543 24.67 8.03 -23.38
C GLU A 543 25.94 8.36 -22.61
N TRP A 544 26.25 9.66 -22.44
CA TRP A 544 27.43 10.10 -21.69
C TRP A 544 27.31 9.77 -20.21
N THR A 545 26.14 10.04 -19.61
CA THR A 545 25.88 9.81 -18.19
C THR A 545 25.78 8.31 -17.89
N ILE A 546 25.19 7.50 -18.78
CA ILE A 546 25.26 6.03 -18.66
C ILE A 546 26.71 5.57 -18.70
N GLY A 547 27.52 6.09 -19.63
CA GLY A 547 28.92 5.69 -19.77
C GLY A 547 29.76 5.99 -18.53
N ILE A 548 29.63 7.18 -17.94
CA ILE A 548 30.44 7.55 -16.77
C ILE A 548 30.00 6.78 -15.50
N VAL A 549 28.71 6.48 -15.36
CA VAL A 549 28.22 5.62 -14.26
C VAL A 549 28.65 4.18 -14.49
N ARG A 550 28.61 3.69 -15.73
CA ARG A 550 29.03 2.33 -16.07
C ARG A 550 30.49 2.09 -15.72
N ASP A 551 31.38 2.94 -16.24
CA ASP A 551 32.81 2.89 -15.95
C ASP A 551 33.49 4.26 -16.13
N PRO A 552 33.79 4.98 -15.02
CA PRO A 552 34.47 6.27 -15.07
C PRO A 552 35.98 6.16 -15.41
N THR A 553 36.55 4.95 -15.44
CA THR A 553 37.97 4.69 -15.72
C THR A 553 38.29 4.55 -17.21
N LEU A 554 37.27 4.58 -18.08
CA LEU A 554 37.49 4.63 -19.52
C LEU A 554 38.24 5.91 -19.92
N GLN A 555 39.10 5.82 -20.95
CA GLN A 555 39.87 6.98 -21.47
C GLN A 555 39.01 8.16 -21.90
N ARG A 556 37.72 7.92 -22.19
CA ARG A 556 36.74 8.95 -22.53
C ARG A 556 36.35 9.81 -21.32
N PHE A 557 36.49 9.29 -20.10
CA PHE A 557 36.15 10.00 -18.87
C PHE A 557 37.42 10.38 -18.12
N TYR A 558 37.62 9.88 -16.90
CA TYR A 558 38.76 10.28 -16.07
C TYR A 558 39.95 9.34 -16.21
N GLY A 559 39.81 8.16 -16.81
CA GLY A 559 40.96 7.27 -17.01
C GLY A 559 41.60 6.87 -15.68
N ARG A 560 42.93 7.03 -15.61
CA ARG A 560 43.72 6.85 -14.37
C ARG A 560 43.58 8.00 -13.37
N ASN A 561 42.97 9.12 -13.77
CA ASN A 561 42.73 10.28 -12.91
C ASN A 561 41.35 10.23 -12.24
N ASN A 562 40.63 9.10 -12.33
CA ASN A 562 39.41 8.89 -11.57
C ASN A 562 39.74 8.96 -10.07
N ASP A 563 39.08 9.86 -9.34
CA ASP A 563 39.32 10.08 -7.91
C ASP A 563 38.98 8.81 -7.11
N ARG A 564 37.69 8.46 -7.07
CA ARG A 564 37.17 7.35 -6.26
C ARG A 564 35.81 6.82 -6.71
N MET A 565 35.31 7.24 -7.87
CA MET A 565 34.00 6.78 -8.36
C MET A 565 34.14 5.31 -8.81
N PRO A 566 33.37 4.38 -8.25
CA PRO A 566 33.43 2.98 -8.67
C PRO A 566 32.82 2.81 -10.07
N ALA A 567 33.25 1.76 -10.78
CA ALA A 567 32.54 1.29 -11.97
C ALA A 567 31.34 0.45 -11.53
N TYR A 568 30.12 0.85 -11.93
CA TYR A 568 28.91 0.15 -11.52
C TYR A 568 28.58 -1.05 -12.42
N ALA A 569 29.06 -1.04 -13.67
CA ALA A 569 28.89 -2.14 -14.61
C ALA A 569 30.10 -2.27 -15.57
N GLU A 570 31.25 -2.65 -15.02
CA GLU A 570 32.50 -2.81 -15.78
C GLU A 570 32.44 -3.96 -16.80
N THR A 571 31.70 -5.03 -16.50
CA THR A 571 31.70 -6.25 -17.31
C THR A 571 30.37 -6.45 -18.05
N ASP A 572 30.38 -7.25 -19.11
CA ASP A 572 29.15 -7.66 -19.80
C ASP A 572 28.34 -8.69 -18.99
N ASP A 573 28.96 -9.35 -18.01
CA ASP A 573 28.28 -10.26 -17.08
C ASP A 573 27.61 -9.47 -15.96
N GLN A 574 26.29 -9.29 -16.10
CA GLN A 574 25.47 -8.53 -15.16
C GLN A 574 25.53 -9.06 -13.70
N SER A 575 25.88 -10.34 -13.49
CA SER A 575 25.97 -10.92 -12.15
C SER A 575 27.19 -10.48 -11.36
N MET A 576 28.20 -9.94 -12.05
CA MET A 576 29.45 -9.45 -11.47
C MET A 576 29.44 -7.93 -11.22
N ASN A 577 28.39 -7.24 -11.67
CA ASN A 577 28.26 -5.79 -11.63
C ASN A 577 27.52 -5.33 -10.36
N LEU A 578 27.81 -4.10 -9.88
CA LEU A 578 27.13 -3.50 -8.74
C LEU A 578 25.69 -3.09 -9.07
N MET A 579 25.46 -2.71 -10.33
CA MET A 579 24.14 -2.39 -10.87
C MET A 579 23.99 -3.05 -12.23
N THR A 580 22.76 -3.43 -12.56
CA THR A 580 22.42 -3.86 -13.92
C THR A 580 22.38 -2.67 -14.88
N ASP A 581 22.59 -2.93 -16.16
CA ASP A 581 22.48 -1.91 -17.22
C ASP A 581 21.12 -1.20 -17.15
N ARG A 582 20.06 -1.95 -16.87
CA ARG A 582 18.70 -1.41 -16.74
C ARG A 582 18.57 -0.47 -15.55
N GLN A 583 19.15 -0.82 -14.40
CA GLN A 583 19.15 0.07 -13.23
C GLN A 583 19.93 1.36 -13.51
N ILE A 584 21.07 1.28 -14.21
CA ILE A 584 21.85 2.46 -14.59
C ILE A 584 21.02 3.36 -15.51
N GLU A 585 20.34 2.79 -16.52
CA GLU A 585 19.43 3.55 -17.38
C GLU A 585 18.34 4.28 -16.60
N VAL A 586 17.65 3.57 -15.71
CA VAL A 586 16.56 4.13 -14.88
C VAL A 586 17.07 5.24 -13.95
N LEU A 587 18.24 5.06 -13.34
CA LEU A 587 18.89 6.08 -12.52
C LEU A 587 19.24 7.32 -13.36
N VAL A 588 19.83 7.13 -14.55
CA VAL A 588 20.24 8.23 -15.42
C VAL A 588 19.03 8.97 -15.98
N ASP A 589 17.99 8.26 -16.39
CA ASP A 589 16.73 8.84 -16.85
C ASP A 589 16.10 9.69 -15.73
N TRP A 590 16.20 9.26 -14.47
CA TRP A 590 15.77 10.07 -13.33
C TRP A 590 16.65 11.30 -13.09
N LEU A 591 17.98 11.17 -13.08
CA LEU A 591 18.88 12.31 -12.90
C LEU A 591 18.66 13.40 -13.96
N ARG A 592 18.24 13.00 -15.16
CA ARG A 592 18.00 13.89 -16.30
C ARG A 592 16.58 14.47 -16.35
N GLY A 593 15.65 14.00 -15.53
CA GLY A 593 14.25 14.40 -15.64
C GLY A 593 13.48 13.71 -16.78
N ASP A 594 14.04 12.64 -17.36
CA ASP A 594 13.54 11.98 -18.56
C ASP A 594 12.61 10.81 -18.20
N TRP A 595 11.40 11.11 -17.76
CA TRP A 595 10.32 10.12 -17.59
C TRP A 595 9.02 10.57 -18.23
N TYR A 596 8.11 9.63 -18.45
CA TYR A 596 6.81 9.95 -19.05
C TYR A 596 5.94 10.71 -18.06
N GLU A 597 5.45 11.88 -18.44
CA GLU A 597 4.36 12.56 -17.76
C GLU A 597 3.20 12.72 -18.74
N THR A 598 1.98 12.67 -18.24
CA THR A 598 0.81 13.05 -19.05
C THR A 598 0.94 14.53 -19.38
N ALA A 599 0.71 14.90 -20.64
CA ALA A 599 0.51 16.30 -20.97
C ALA A 599 -0.67 16.80 -20.12
N GLU A 600 -0.41 17.77 -19.23
CA GLU A 600 -1.44 18.41 -18.40
C GLU A 600 -2.53 19.09 -19.24
#